data_AF-A0A7R9MN16-F1
#
_entry.id   AF-A0A7R9MN16-F1
#
_cell.length_a   1.000
_cell.length_b   1.000
_cell.length_c   1.000
_cell.angle_alpha   90.00
_cell.angle_beta   90.00
_cell.angle_gamma   90.00
#
_symmetry.space_group_name_H-M   'P 1'
#
loop_
_entity.id
_entity.type
_entity.pdbx_description
1 polymer ?
#
loop_
_entity_poly.entity_id
_entity_poly.type
_entity_poly.pdbx_seq_one_letter_code
_entity_poly.pdbx_strand_id
1 'polypeptide(L)'
;MVNDALPNRILSGTVVVKPNIDRFTPNGIIFKGESQETPCDVVLLATGYKVSFPFISQSLIPTDKNQVELYKYMFSPKLAHPKTLAFISLAQPVGALLPIGEMESRWFAQLMANKLSLPDRQTMYEDIESKRIFMKRFYESDRHTIQVDWLDFMDELAAQVGVKPPLFKYFFTDPELWRALAFGPSLPYQYRLEGPHSWSGARDAILTVENRIKSPLKTRLPDSRKRRGTKSLLNITRFVGLILFMIFAYLLNLIL
;
A
#
# COMPACT_ATOMS: atom_id res chain seq x y z
N MET A 1 -8.46 7.15 3.73
CA MET A 1 -9.52 6.85 4.72
C MET A 1 -10.65 6.15 3.98
N VAL A 2 -11.21 5.10 4.56
CA VAL A 2 -12.29 4.30 3.98
C VAL A 2 -13.42 4.26 5.00
N ASN A 3 -14.68 4.45 4.58
CA ASN A 3 -15.82 4.52 5.50
C ASN A 3 -17.04 3.83 4.88
N ASP A 4 -17.49 2.74 5.50
CA ASP A 4 -18.60 1.92 5.00
C ASP A 4 -19.99 2.52 5.33
N ALA A 5 -20.06 3.44 6.29
CA ALA A 5 -21.32 4.01 6.76
C ALA A 5 -21.72 5.29 6.03
N LEU A 6 -20.76 6.05 5.51
CA LEU A 6 -20.98 7.39 4.94
C LEU A 6 -22.06 7.40 3.84
N PRO A 7 -22.07 6.49 2.84
CA PRO A 7 -23.12 6.51 1.81
C PRO A 7 -24.53 6.37 2.38
N ASN A 8 -24.73 5.46 3.34
CA ASN A 8 -26.03 5.26 3.97
C ASN A 8 -26.46 6.48 4.80
N ARG A 9 -25.51 7.15 5.45
CA ARG A 9 -25.79 8.37 6.22
C ARG A 9 -26.18 9.54 5.34
N ILE A 10 -25.60 9.65 4.15
CA ILE A 10 -26.02 10.63 3.14
C ILE A 10 -27.45 10.33 2.67
N LEU A 11 -27.73 9.08 2.29
CA LEU A 11 -29.07 8.68 1.82
C LEU A 11 -30.17 8.90 2.86
N SER A 12 -29.87 8.66 4.14
CA SER A 12 -30.81 8.89 5.24
C SER A 12 -31.00 10.36 5.63
N GLY A 13 -30.19 11.28 5.10
CA GLY A 13 -30.20 12.70 5.50
C GLY A 13 -29.52 13.00 6.84
N THR A 14 -28.93 12.00 7.52
CA THR A 14 -28.17 12.23 8.77
C THR A 14 -26.86 12.97 8.51
N VAL A 15 -26.27 12.82 7.32
CA VAL A 15 -25.09 13.57 6.88
C VAL A 15 -25.45 14.31 5.60
N VAL A 16 -25.33 15.63 5.62
CA VAL A 16 -25.52 16.47 4.44
C VAL A 16 -24.15 16.99 4.00
N VAL A 17 -23.74 16.65 2.78
CA VAL A 17 -22.48 17.13 2.20
C VAL A 17 -22.69 18.56 1.72
N LYS A 18 -21.79 19.47 2.12
CA LYS A 18 -21.82 20.89 1.77
C LYS A 18 -20.56 21.28 0.98
N PRO A 19 -20.60 22.35 0.16
CA PRO A 19 -19.40 22.88 -0.47
C PRO A 19 -18.45 23.49 0.58
N ASN A 20 -17.31 24.04 0.11
CA ASN A 20 -16.37 24.70 1.00
C ASN A 20 -17.02 25.83 1.81
N ILE A 21 -16.53 26.06 3.02
CA ILE A 21 -16.96 27.19 3.86
C ILE A 21 -16.57 28.50 3.17
N ASP A 22 -17.50 29.46 3.11
CA ASP A 22 -17.22 30.84 2.74
C ASP A 22 -16.83 31.63 3.99
N ARG A 23 -17.71 31.64 5.01
CA ARG A 23 -17.46 32.31 6.30
C ARG A 23 -18.29 31.72 7.43
N PHE A 24 -17.82 31.93 8.65
CA PHE A 24 -18.58 31.71 9.88
C PHE A 24 -19.43 32.93 10.22
N THR A 25 -20.59 32.70 10.81
CA THR A 25 -21.48 33.73 11.38
C THR A 25 -21.60 33.51 12.89
N PRO A 26 -22.22 34.44 13.64
CA PRO A 26 -22.45 34.23 15.07
C PRO A 26 -23.30 33.00 15.42
N ASN A 27 -24.17 32.53 14.50
CA ASN A 27 -25.09 31.41 14.76
C ASN A 27 -24.90 30.21 13.82
N GLY A 28 -23.87 30.22 12.97
CA GLY A 28 -23.74 29.21 11.93
C GLY A 28 -22.63 29.43 10.90
N ILE A 29 -22.87 28.90 9.71
CA ILE A 29 -21.91 28.86 8.59
C ILE A 29 -22.61 29.21 7.29
N ILE A 30 -21.96 30.01 6.46
CA ILE A 30 -22.34 30.22 5.06
C ILE A 30 -21.34 29.46 4.19
N PHE A 31 -21.86 28.58 3.35
CA PHE A 31 -21.05 27.80 2.40
C PHE A 31 -20.96 28.51 1.05
N LYS A 32 -19.91 28.23 0.28
CA LYS A 32 -19.68 28.85 -1.03
C LYS A 32 -20.84 28.56 -2.00
N GLY A 33 -21.37 29.60 -2.61
CA GLY A 33 -22.50 29.53 -3.54
C GLY A 33 -23.87 29.46 -2.85
N GLU A 34 -23.92 29.40 -1.52
CA GLU A 34 -25.15 29.46 -0.74
C GLU A 34 -25.33 30.87 -0.15
N SER A 35 -26.54 31.41 -0.20
CA SER A 35 -26.88 32.68 0.44
C SER A 35 -27.46 32.51 1.84
N GLN A 36 -27.97 31.31 2.14
CA GLN A 36 -28.62 30.99 3.40
C GLN A 36 -27.60 30.53 4.44
N GLU A 37 -27.77 31.03 5.66
CA GLU A 37 -27.01 30.58 6.82
C GLU A 37 -27.49 29.18 7.24
N THR A 38 -26.53 28.27 7.44
CA THR A 38 -26.80 26.97 8.05
C THR A 38 -26.48 27.07 9.54
N PRO A 39 -27.49 26.92 10.44
CA PRO A 39 -27.26 26.91 11.87
C PRO A 39 -26.27 25.81 12.28
N CYS A 40 -25.32 26.14 13.16
CA CYS A 40 -24.28 25.20 13.57
C CYS A 40 -23.80 25.52 14.99
N ASP A 41 -23.92 24.53 15.89
CA ASP A 41 -23.47 24.67 17.28
C ASP A 41 -22.00 24.26 17.47
N VAL A 42 -21.50 23.33 16.67
CA VAL A 42 -20.17 22.70 16.84
C VAL A 42 -19.46 22.55 15.50
N VAL A 43 -18.21 23.01 15.47
CA VAL A 43 -17.31 22.87 14.31
C VAL A 43 -16.17 21.92 14.67
N LEU A 44 -16.07 20.80 13.93
CA LEU A 44 -14.97 19.84 14.06
C LEU A 44 -14.00 19.96 12.88
N LEU A 45 -12.81 20.50 13.15
CA LEU A 45 -11.77 20.70 12.12
C LEU A 45 -10.94 19.43 11.91
N ALA A 46 -11.42 18.55 11.04
CA ALA A 46 -10.69 17.36 10.59
C ALA A 46 -9.73 17.66 9.41
N THR A 47 -8.94 18.75 9.52
CA THR A 47 -8.12 19.31 8.42
C THR A 47 -6.74 18.66 8.25
N GLY A 48 -6.45 17.61 9.02
CA GLY A 48 -5.18 16.86 8.95
C GLY A 48 -4.13 17.35 9.95
N TYR A 49 -2.88 16.98 9.71
CA TYR A 49 -1.74 17.21 10.61
C TYR A 49 -0.55 17.78 9.85
N LYS A 50 0.37 18.42 10.60
CA LYS A 50 1.65 18.89 10.09
C LYS A 50 2.77 17.92 10.47
N VAL A 51 3.71 17.72 9.55
CA VAL A 51 4.96 16.99 9.81
C VAL A 51 5.95 17.98 10.40
N SER A 52 6.50 17.67 11.58
CA SER A 52 7.53 18.49 12.21
C SER A 52 8.44 17.64 13.10
N PHE A 53 9.71 18.04 13.18
CA PHE A 53 10.72 17.40 14.04
C PHE A 53 11.35 18.47 14.93
N PRO A 54 10.72 18.85 16.06
CA PRO A 54 11.16 20.00 16.87
C PRO A 54 12.53 19.79 17.54
N PHE A 55 13.03 18.56 17.54
CA PHE A 55 14.34 18.17 18.05
C PHE A 55 15.43 18.10 16.97
N ILE A 56 15.12 18.42 15.70
CA ILE A 56 16.07 18.44 14.59
C ILE A 56 16.06 19.84 13.94
N SER A 57 17.24 20.36 13.62
CA SER A 57 17.36 21.63 12.91
C SER A 57 16.66 21.58 11.54
N GLN A 58 15.87 22.61 11.24
CA GLN A 58 15.24 22.80 9.93
C GLN A 58 16.25 22.97 8.79
N SER A 59 17.50 23.36 9.08
CA SER A 59 18.57 23.38 8.07
C SER A 59 18.99 21.98 7.61
N LEU A 60 18.83 20.97 8.48
CA LEU A 60 19.16 19.58 8.18
C LEU A 60 17.99 18.85 7.53
N ILE A 61 16.78 19.10 8.05
CA ILE A 61 15.54 18.45 7.63
C ILE A 61 14.46 19.53 7.53
N PRO A 62 14.37 20.23 6.38
CA PRO A 62 13.30 21.20 6.17
C PRO A 62 11.96 20.44 6.09
N THR A 63 10.95 20.94 6.79
CA THR A 63 9.58 20.40 6.78
C THR A 63 8.56 21.45 6.30
N ASP A 64 8.94 22.30 5.34
CA ASP A 64 8.05 23.33 4.80
C ASP A 64 6.90 22.69 4.02
N LYS A 65 5.67 23.12 4.31
CA LYS A 65 4.42 22.58 3.74
C LYS A 65 4.36 21.04 3.74
N ASN A 66 4.86 20.41 4.81
CA ASN A 66 4.99 18.95 4.97
C ASN A 66 5.90 18.24 3.95
N GLN A 67 6.66 18.96 3.14
CA GLN A 67 7.64 18.37 2.22
C GLN A 67 8.91 17.99 2.97
N VAL A 68 9.52 16.87 2.57
CA VAL A 68 10.78 16.39 3.15
C VAL A 68 11.76 16.04 2.04
N GLU A 69 13.04 16.34 2.27
CA GLU A 69 14.14 16.03 1.35
C GLU A 69 14.93 14.82 1.86
N LEU A 70 14.31 13.64 1.77
CA LEU A 70 14.84 12.41 2.32
C LEU A 70 14.90 11.30 1.26
N TYR A 71 16.08 10.71 1.09
CA TYR A 71 16.28 9.54 0.25
C TYR A 71 15.41 8.39 0.74
N LYS A 72 14.53 7.89 -0.14
CA LYS A 72 13.48 6.90 0.19
C LYS A 72 12.68 7.26 1.46
N TYR A 73 12.47 8.54 1.74
CA TYR A 73 11.84 9.04 2.97
C TYR A 73 12.53 8.67 4.29
N MET A 74 13.79 8.22 4.23
CA MET A 74 14.54 7.75 5.41
C MET A 74 15.79 8.57 5.74
N PHE A 75 16.61 8.91 4.75
CA PHE A 75 17.95 9.44 4.99
C PHE A 75 18.13 10.83 4.42
N SER A 76 18.73 11.76 5.17
CA SER A 76 19.02 13.10 4.66
C SER A 76 20.39 13.14 3.95
N PRO A 77 20.44 13.44 2.64
CA PRO A 77 21.69 13.60 1.92
C PRO A 77 22.41 14.91 2.26
N LYS A 78 21.92 15.71 3.23
CA LYS A 78 22.60 16.91 3.74
C LYS A 78 23.58 16.59 4.87
N LEU A 79 23.40 15.48 5.59
CA LEU A 79 24.28 15.09 6.68
C LEU A 79 25.65 14.66 6.14
N ALA A 80 26.74 14.96 6.87
CA ALA A 80 28.08 14.48 6.53
C ALA A 80 28.13 12.94 6.42
N HIS A 81 27.41 12.25 7.31
CA HIS A 81 27.22 10.81 7.29
C HIS A 81 25.72 10.46 7.25
N PRO A 82 25.10 10.35 6.06
CA PRO A 82 23.64 10.15 5.95
C PRO A 82 23.10 8.92 6.70
N LYS A 83 23.91 7.86 6.84
CA LYS A 83 23.50 6.63 7.54
C LYS A 83 23.35 6.76 9.06
N THR A 84 23.75 7.88 9.69
CA THR A 84 23.73 8.00 11.16
C THR A 84 22.36 8.40 11.73
N LEU A 85 21.43 8.82 10.87
CA LEU A 85 20.07 9.19 11.25
C LEU A 85 19.10 8.69 10.19
N ALA A 86 18.10 7.92 10.62
CA ALA A 86 17.02 7.44 9.76
C ALA A 86 15.67 7.85 10.32
N PHE A 87 14.75 8.19 9.42
CA PHE A 87 13.33 8.30 9.70
C PHE A 87 12.67 6.98 9.35
N ILE A 88 11.87 6.44 10.29
CA ILE A 88 11.17 5.18 10.12
C ILE A 88 9.67 5.47 10.13
N SER A 89 8.94 4.86 9.20
CA SER A 89 7.51 5.03 8.95
C SER A 89 7.11 6.46 8.56
N LEU A 90 8.01 7.20 7.93
CA LEU A 90 7.74 8.55 7.41
C LEU A 90 7.21 8.49 5.97
N ALA A 91 6.16 7.71 5.75
CA ALA A 91 5.50 7.56 4.46
C ALA A 91 3.99 7.47 4.65
N GLN A 92 3.24 7.86 3.62
CA GLN A 92 1.80 7.66 3.52
C GLN A 92 1.53 6.68 2.37
N PRO A 93 1.49 5.37 2.65
CA PRO A 93 1.24 4.41 1.60
C PRO A 93 -0.24 4.35 1.21
N VAL A 94 -0.48 4.09 -0.07
CA VAL A 94 -1.71 3.43 -0.52
C VAL A 94 -1.59 1.94 -0.16
N GLY A 95 -1.69 1.64 1.14
CA GLY A 95 -1.46 0.31 1.70
C GLY A 95 -1.16 0.36 3.20
N ALA A 96 -0.49 -0.67 3.73
CA ALA A 96 -0.19 -0.76 5.16
C ALA A 96 1.16 -0.10 5.50
N LEU A 97 1.20 0.78 6.50
CA LEU A 97 2.42 1.45 6.95
C LEU A 97 3.35 0.54 7.77
N LEU A 98 2.79 -0.36 8.58
CA LEU A 98 3.60 -1.20 9.49
C LEU A 98 4.64 -2.08 8.76
N PRO A 99 4.32 -2.74 7.64
CA PRO A 99 5.33 -3.45 6.84
C PRO A 99 6.45 -2.57 6.31
N ILE A 100 6.14 -1.31 5.95
CA ILE A 100 7.16 -0.36 5.50
C ILE A 100 8.11 -0.06 6.65
N GLY A 101 7.60 0.32 7.82
CA GLY A 101 8.44 0.60 8.99
C GLY A 101 9.32 -0.58 9.41
N GLU A 102 8.80 -1.81 9.28
CA GLU A 102 9.58 -3.03 9.50
C GLU A 102 10.73 -3.20 8.49
N MET A 103 10.46 -3.00 7.21
CA MET A 103 11.46 -3.11 6.14
C MET A 103 12.52 -2.02 6.25
N GLU A 104 12.11 -0.78 6.49
CA GLU A 104 12.99 0.37 6.74
C GLU A 104 13.91 0.09 7.94
N SER A 105 13.35 -0.47 9.03
CA SER A 105 14.14 -0.86 10.20
C SER A 105 15.15 -1.95 9.89
N ARG A 106 14.79 -2.96 9.08
CA ARG A 106 15.72 -4.00 8.63
C ARG A 106 16.86 -3.42 7.82
N TRP A 107 16.56 -2.52 6.89
CA TRP A 107 17.58 -1.87 6.08
C TRP A 107 18.52 -1.02 6.94
N PHE A 108 17.95 -0.18 7.81
CA PHE A 108 18.73 0.66 8.71
C PHE A 108 19.63 -0.15 9.64
N ALA A 109 19.14 -1.24 10.23
CA ALA A 109 19.95 -2.12 11.06
C ALA A 109 21.14 -2.72 10.30
N GLN A 110 20.96 -3.12 9.04
CA GLN A 110 22.06 -3.63 8.22
C GLN A 110 23.09 -2.55 7.84
N LEU A 111 22.66 -1.31 7.60
CA LEU A 111 23.55 -0.16 7.39
C LEU A 111 24.38 0.15 8.64
N MET A 112 23.75 0.12 9.82
CA MET A 112 24.43 0.34 11.10
C MET A 112 25.40 -0.79 11.44
N ALA A 113 25.10 -2.02 11.03
CA ALA A 113 26.00 -3.17 11.13
C ALA A 113 27.10 -3.20 10.05
N ASN A 114 27.19 -2.18 9.19
CA ASN A 114 28.11 -2.09 8.05
C ASN A 114 28.03 -3.27 7.07
N LYS A 115 26.87 -3.94 6.99
CA LYS A 115 26.61 -5.02 6.01
C LYS A 115 26.16 -4.49 4.65
N LEU A 116 25.61 -3.27 4.65
CA LEU A 116 25.16 -2.55 3.47
C LEU A 116 25.74 -1.13 3.50
N SER A 117 25.70 -0.45 2.37
CA SER A 117 26.08 0.95 2.22
C SER A 117 24.96 1.73 1.54
N LEU A 118 24.83 3.01 1.88
CA LEU A 118 24.04 3.95 1.08
C LEU A 118 24.76 4.23 -0.25
N PRO A 119 24.03 4.57 -1.32
CA PRO A 119 24.67 5.03 -2.55
C PRO A 119 25.33 6.40 -2.34
N ASP A 120 25.94 6.94 -3.39
CA ASP A 120 26.45 8.30 -3.39
C ASP A 120 25.33 9.35 -3.28
N ARG A 121 25.69 10.60 -2.97
CA ARG A 121 24.73 11.69 -2.74
C ARG A 121 23.96 12.06 -4.00
N GLN A 122 24.57 11.96 -5.18
CA GLN A 122 23.90 12.31 -6.42
C GLN A 122 22.74 11.34 -6.67
N THR A 123 22.99 10.04 -6.56
CA THR A 123 21.94 9.00 -6.63
C THR A 123 20.82 9.24 -5.61
N MET A 124 21.16 9.68 -4.39
CA MET A 124 20.14 10.01 -3.37
C MET A 124 19.26 11.21 -3.76
N TYR A 125 19.84 12.26 -4.35
CA TYR A 125 19.07 13.42 -4.81
C TYR A 125 18.23 13.10 -6.06
N GLU A 126 18.72 12.26 -6.95
CA GLU A 126 17.97 11.78 -8.11
C GLU A 126 16.72 11.00 -7.69
N ASP A 127 16.82 10.15 -6.66
CA ASP A 127 15.68 9.47 -6.05
C ASP A 127 14.67 10.48 -5.47
N ILE A 128 15.12 11.45 -4.66
CA ILE A 128 14.25 12.50 -4.10
C ILE A 128 13.49 13.24 -5.21
N GLU A 129 14.17 13.62 -6.28
CA GLU A 129 13.54 14.32 -7.41
C GLU A 129 12.54 13.40 -8.15
N SER A 130 12.87 12.12 -8.33
CA SER A 130 11.94 11.16 -8.90
C SER A 130 10.66 11.03 -8.06
N LYS A 131 10.77 11.05 -6.71
CA LYS A 131 9.61 11.05 -5.82
C LYS A 131 8.81 12.34 -5.94
N ARG A 132 9.45 13.50 -6.05
CA ARG A 132 8.75 14.77 -6.30
C ARG A 132 7.96 14.75 -7.62
N ILE A 133 8.56 14.22 -8.69
CA ILE A 133 7.87 14.07 -9.98
C ILE A 133 6.68 13.13 -9.85
N PHE A 134 6.86 11.99 -9.19
CA PHE A 134 5.78 11.04 -8.90
C PHE A 134 4.63 11.70 -8.13
N MET A 135 4.94 12.57 -7.16
CA MET A 135 3.93 13.26 -6.35
C MET A 135 3.05 14.23 -7.16
N LYS A 136 3.48 14.70 -8.33
CA LYS A 136 2.68 15.56 -9.23
C LYS A 136 1.39 14.91 -9.72
N ARG A 137 1.24 13.59 -9.61
CA ARG A 137 0.00 12.87 -9.93
C ARG A 137 -1.12 13.15 -8.92
N PHE A 138 -0.77 13.58 -7.71
CA PHE A 138 -1.73 13.99 -6.68
C PHE A 138 -1.98 15.49 -6.80
N TYR A 139 -3.17 15.94 -6.37
CA TYR A 139 -3.47 17.36 -6.32
C TYR A 139 -2.51 18.08 -5.36
N GLU A 140 -2.11 19.29 -5.71
CA GLU A 140 -1.17 20.07 -4.92
C GLU A 140 -1.77 20.42 -3.55
N SER A 141 -1.23 19.81 -2.50
CA SER A 141 -1.66 20.02 -1.12
C SER A 141 -0.63 19.50 -0.13
N ASP A 142 -0.50 20.22 0.98
CA ASP A 142 0.29 19.83 2.15
C ASP A 142 -0.12 18.46 2.72
N ARG A 143 -1.28 17.91 2.34
CA ARG A 143 -1.73 16.57 2.74
C ARG A 143 -0.99 15.46 2.01
N HIS A 144 -0.55 15.69 0.78
CA HIS A 144 -0.01 14.66 -0.11
C HIS A 144 1.43 15.01 -0.47
N THR A 145 2.33 14.86 0.50
CA THR A 145 3.76 15.18 0.31
C THR A 145 4.70 13.99 0.49
N ILE A 146 4.22 12.92 1.11
CA ILE A 146 4.99 11.69 1.39
C ILE A 146 4.24 10.44 0.92
N GLN A 147 3.42 10.56 -0.14
CA GLN A 147 2.61 9.44 -0.63
C GLN A 147 3.46 8.44 -1.40
N VAL A 148 3.18 7.15 -1.21
CA VAL A 148 3.85 6.06 -1.93
C VAL A 148 2.86 4.99 -2.37
N ASP A 149 3.15 4.35 -3.51
CA ASP A 149 2.50 3.10 -3.87
C ASP A 149 3.15 1.98 -3.08
N TRP A 150 2.33 1.25 -2.31
CA TRP A 150 2.83 0.32 -1.31
C TRP A 150 3.70 -0.78 -1.91
N LEU A 151 3.28 -1.37 -3.03
CA LEU A 151 4.02 -2.48 -3.66
C LEU A 151 5.37 -2.02 -4.20
N ASP A 152 5.39 -0.94 -4.98
CA ASP A 152 6.62 -0.41 -5.58
C ASP A 152 7.62 0.02 -4.51
N PHE A 153 7.14 0.70 -3.47
CA PHE A 153 7.99 1.17 -2.38
C PHE A 153 8.52 0.01 -1.52
N MET A 154 7.68 -0.99 -1.22
CA MET A 154 8.14 -2.18 -0.51
C MET A 154 9.17 -2.98 -1.32
N ASP A 155 8.98 -3.11 -2.63
CA ASP A 155 9.92 -3.78 -3.52
C ASP A 155 11.24 -3.03 -3.65
N GLU A 156 11.18 -1.71 -3.70
CA GLU A 156 12.34 -0.82 -3.72
C GLU A 156 13.18 -0.98 -2.43
N LEU A 157 12.53 -0.96 -1.26
CA LEU A 157 13.20 -1.19 0.03
C LEU A 157 13.70 -2.64 0.14
N ALA A 158 12.90 -3.62 -0.29
CA ALA A 158 13.26 -5.02 -0.27
C ALA A 158 14.49 -5.31 -1.14
N ALA A 159 14.66 -4.59 -2.26
CA ALA A 159 15.87 -4.67 -3.08
C ALA A 159 17.10 -4.17 -2.34
N GLN A 160 16.98 -3.11 -1.53
CA GLN A 160 18.09 -2.62 -0.68
C GLN A 160 18.51 -3.65 0.37
N VAL A 161 17.54 -4.34 0.97
CA VAL A 161 17.78 -5.37 2.01
C VAL A 161 18.23 -6.70 1.39
N GLY A 162 17.95 -6.94 0.11
CA GLY A 162 18.21 -8.21 -0.58
C GLY A 162 17.14 -9.28 -0.33
N VAL A 163 15.89 -8.89 -0.13
CA VAL A 163 14.74 -9.78 0.17
C VAL A 163 13.57 -9.64 -0.80
N LYS A 164 13.77 -8.95 -1.92
CA LYS A 164 12.76 -8.89 -2.99
C LYS A 164 12.56 -10.30 -3.59
N PRO A 165 11.33 -10.84 -3.60
CA PRO A 165 11.09 -12.21 -4.04
C PRO A 165 11.42 -12.41 -5.53
N PRO A 166 12.28 -13.38 -5.90
CA PRO A 166 12.62 -13.63 -7.31
C PRO A 166 11.50 -14.41 -8.01
N LEU A 167 10.47 -13.70 -8.52
CA LEU A 167 9.27 -14.33 -9.10
C LEU A 167 9.58 -15.37 -10.20
N PHE A 168 10.52 -15.08 -11.10
CA PHE A 168 10.89 -16.03 -12.16
C PHE A 168 11.44 -17.36 -11.64
N LYS A 169 12.16 -17.35 -10.50
CA LYS A 169 12.64 -18.58 -9.85
C LYS A 169 11.46 -19.45 -9.43
N TYR A 170 10.50 -18.85 -8.71
CA TYR A 170 9.34 -19.58 -8.21
C TYR A 170 8.45 -20.13 -9.32
N PHE A 171 8.40 -19.49 -10.50
CA PHE A 171 7.67 -20.03 -11.65
C PHE A 171 8.10 -21.47 -11.98
N PHE A 172 9.41 -21.76 -11.88
CA PHE A 172 9.96 -23.08 -12.17
C PHE A 172 10.08 -23.98 -10.92
N THR A 173 10.36 -23.43 -9.74
CA THR A 173 10.64 -24.23 -8.55
C THR A 173 9.41 -24.50 -7.66
N ASP A 174 8.46 -23.57 -7.65
CA ASP A 174 7.26 -23.63 -6.80
C ASP A 174 6.08 -22.91 -7.48
N PRO A 175 5.44 -23.53 -8.48
CA PRO A 175 4.38 -22.89 -9.27
C PRO A 175 3.18 -22.45 -8.45
N GLU A 176 2.91 -23.12 -7.32
CA GLU A 176 1.83 -22.77 -6.39
C GLU A 176 2.12 -21.44 -5.70
N LEU A 177 3.32 -21.31 -5.10
CA LEU A 177 3.77 -20.06 -4.50
C LEU A 177 3.87 -18.94 -5.54
N TRP A 178 4.40 -19.23 -6.73
CA TRP A 178 4.46 -18.24 -7.81
C TRP A 178 3.09 -17.70 -8.18
N ARG A 179 2.08 -18.56 -8.35
CA ARG A 179 0.71 -18.11 -8.64
C ARG A 179 0.15 -17.24 -7.51
N ALA A 180 0.40 -17.60 -6.26
CA ALA A 180 -0.03 -16.83 -5.11
C ALA A 180 0.66 -15.45 -5.04
N LEU A 181 1.95 -15.37 -5.38
CA LEU A 181 2.69 -14.10 -5.42
C LEU A 181 2.29 -13.23 -6.62
N ALA A 182 2.04 -13.82 -7.79
CA ALA A 182 1.75 -13.10 -9.02
C ALA A 182 0.29 -12.59 -9.10
N PHE A 183 -0.66 -13.37 -8.57
CA PHE A 183 -2.10 -13.09 -8.73
C PHE A 183 -2.86 -13.01 -7.41
N GLY A 184 -2.23 -13.33 -6.29
CA GLY A 184 -2.83 -13.20 -4.97
C GLY A 184 -2.66 -11.80 -4.37
N PRO A 185 -3.15 -11.59 -3.14
CA PRO A 185 -2.86 -10.36 -2.41
C PRO A 185 -1.36 -10.26 -2.16
N SER A 186 -0.79 -9.06 -2.32
CA SER A 186 0.59 -8.85 -1.89
C SER A 186 0.65 -8.76 -0.38
N LEU A 187 1.40 -9.69 0.23
CA LEU A 187 1.47 -9.87 1.68
C LEU A 187 2.90 -9.61 2.15
N PRO A 188 3.09 -8.98 3.32
CA PRO A 188 4.43 -8.69 3.84
C PRO A 188 5.27 -9.96 4.07
N TYR A 189 4.64 -11.13 4.22
CA TYR A 189 5.32 -12.43 4.31
C TYR A 189 6.24 -12.71 3.11
N GLN A 190 5.93 -12.18 1.92
CA GLN A 190 6.74 -12.40 0.71
C GLN A 190 8.18 -11.91 0.86
N TYR A 191 8.39 -10.87 1.68
CA TYR A 191 9.71 -10.30 1.98
C TYR A 191 10.48 -11.03 3.09
N ARG A 192 9.95 -12.20 3.51
CA ARG A 192 10.57 -13.14 4.44
C ARG A 192 10.76 -14.53 3.82
N LEU A 193 10.51 -14.69 2.51
CA LEU A 193 10.73 -15.95 1.80
C LEU A 193 12.22 -16.28 1.64
N GLU A 194 13.02 -15.29 1.25
CA GLU A 194 14.45 -15.44 0.98
C GLU A 194 15.25 -14.25 1.54
N GLY A 195 16.57 -14.37 1.52
CA GLY A 195 17.49 -13.35 1.99
C GLY A 195 17.66 -13.31 3.51
N PRO A 196 18.27 -12.25 4.05
CA PRO A 196 18.56 -12.15 5.48
C PRO A 196 17.28 -12.20 6.33
N HIS A 197 17.31 -13.08 7.34
CA HIS A 197 16.24 -13.21 8.33
C HIS A 197 14.94 -13.73 7.70
N SER A 198 15.07 -14.69 6.77
CA SER A 198 13.93 -15.42 6.23
C SER A 198 13.17 -16.16 7.34
N TRP A 199 11.89 -16.42 7.08
CA TRP A 199 11.01 -17.12 8.00
C TRP A 199 10.47 -18.38 7.34
N SER A 200 10.71 -19.54 7.95
CA SER A 200 10.27 -20.85 7.41
C SER A 200 8.75 -20.95 7.23
N GLY A 201 7.97 -20.20 8.01
CA GLY A 201 6.51 -20.13 7.89
C GLY A 201 5.99 -19.19 6.79
N ALA A 202 6.85 -18.43 6.10
CA ALA A 202 6.42 -17.42 5.15
C ALA A 202 5.60 -18.00 3.98
N ARG A 203 6.06 -19.13 3.41
CA ARG A 203 5.34 -19.82 2.33
C ARG A 203 3.95 -20.26 2.78
N ASP A 204 3.87 -20.98 3.89
CA ASP A 204 2.59 -21.47 4.41
C ASP A 204 1.65 -20.31 4.76
N ALA A 205 2.17 -19.24 5.37
CA ALA A 205 1.41 -18.05 5.68
C ALA A 205 0.80 -17.41 4.42
N ILE A 206 1.54 -17.34 3.30
CA ILE A 206 1.02 -16.81 2.03
C ILE A 206 -0.10 -17.69 1.51
N LEU A 207 0.13 -19.00 1.41
CA LEU A 207 -0.82 -19.93 0.80
C LEU A 207 -2.11 -20.11 1.61
N THR A 208 -2.03 -19.98 2.93
CA THR A 208 -3.17 -20.19 3.83
C THR A 208 -3.87 -18.87 4.23
N VAL A 209 -3.52 -17.73 3.63
CA VAL A 209 -4.07 -16.41 4.00
C VAL A 209 -5.60 -16.36 3.96
N GLU A 210 -6.22 -16.98 2.94
CA GLU A 210 -7.67 -16.99 2.81
C GLU A 210 -8.37 -17.69 3.97
N ASN A 211 -7.75 -18.74 4.51
CA ASN A 211 -8.30 -19.46 5.65
C ASN A 211 -8.35 -18.55 6.88
N ARG A 212 -7.28 -17.79 7.12
CA ARG A 212 -7.20 -16.85 8.24
C ARG A 212 -8.15 -15.66 8.08
N ILE A 213 -8.34 -15.15 6.86
CA ILE A 213 -9.32 -14.08 6.59
C ILE A 213 -10.75 -14.59 6.81
N LYS A 214 -11.07 -15.80 6.33
CA LYS A 214 -12.43 -16.34 6.40
C LYS A 214 -12.79 -16.90 7.78
N SER A 215 -11.81 -17.38 8.55
CA SER A 215 -12.02 -18.01 9.86
C SER A 215 -12.84 -17.14 10.83
N PRO A 216 -12.52 -15.87 11.11
CA PRO A 216 -13.30 -15.03 12.02
C PRO A 216 -14.68 -14.66 11.46
N LEU A 217 -14.88 -14.73 10.14
CA LEU A 217 -16.16 -14.41 9.48
C LEU A 217 -17.11 -15.62 9.43
N LYS A 218 -16.59 -16.85 9.54
CA LYS A 218 -17.37 -18.10 9.46
C LYS A 218 -17.83 -18.56 10.85
N THR A 219 -18.52 -17.68 11.57
CA THR A 219 -19.08 -17.98 12.90
C THR A 219 -20.28 -18.94 12.85
N ARG A 220 -20.81 -19.25 11.66
CA ARG A 220 -21.88 -20.23 11.43
C ARG A 220 -21.48 -21.22 10.34
N LEU A 221 -21.47 -22.52 10.68
CA LEU A 221 -21.24 -23.58 9.71
C LEU A 221 -22.52 -23.84 8.89
N PRO A 222 -22.46 -23.84 7.54
CA PRO A 222 -23.60 -24.23 6.73
C PRO A 222 -23.86 -25.73 6.88
N ASP A 223 -25.15 -26.09 6.86
CA ASP A 223 -25.62 -27.47 7.00
C ASP A 223 -25.03 -28.35 5.88
N SER A 224 -24.34 -29.43 6.24
CA SER A 224 -23.47 -30.22 5.35
C SER A 224 -24.23 -31.03 4.28
N ARG A 225 -25.57 -31.05 4.33
CA ARG A 225 -26.42 -31.96 3.55
C ARG A 225 -26.66 -31.58 2.08
N LYS A 226 -26.32 -30.36 1.61
CA LYS A 226 -26.75 -29.89 0.26
C LYS A 226 -25.68 -29.73 -0.83
N ARG A 227 -24.40 -30.07 -0.61
CA ARG A 227 -23.29 -29.65 -1.50
C ARG A 227 -22.48 -30.73 -2.23
N ARG A 228 -22.99 -31.97 -2.37
CA ARG A 228 -22.29 -33.03 -3.14
C ARG A 228 -22.59 -33.06 -4.64
N GLY A 229 -23.67 -32.46 -5.14
CA GLY A 229 -24.12 -32.64 -6.52
C GLY A 229 -23.51 -31.71 -7.60
N THR A 230 -23.14 -30.47 -7.27
CA THR A 230 -22.90 -29.42 -8.30
C THR A 230 -21.45 -29.21 -8.70
N LYS A 231 -20.47 -29.57 -7.87
CA LYS A 231 -19.04 -29.34 -8.18
C LYS A 231 -18.50 -30.28 -9.27
N SER A 232 -19.08 -31.47 -9.42
CA SER A 232 -18.68 -32.45 -10.44
C SER A 232 -19.06 -31.98 -11.85
N LEU A 233 -20.31 -31.54 -12.05
CA LEU A 233 -20.78 -31.07 -13.35
C LEU A 233 -20.03 -29.84 -13.88
N LEU A 234 -19.70 -28.87 -13.01
CA LEU A 234 -19.02 -27.64 -13.41
C LEU A 234 -17.56 -27.88 -13.87
N ASN A 235 -16.91 -28.90 -13.32
CA ASN A 235 -15.55 -29.27 -13.72
C ASN A 235 -15.58 -30.03 -15.06
N ILE A 236 -16.60 -30.87 -15.28
CA ILE A 236 -16.80 -31.56 -16.56
C ILE A 236 -17.08 -30.56 -17.68
N THR A 237 -17.96 -29.57 -17.47
CA THR A 237 -18.26 -28.57 -18.50
C THR A 237 -17.05 -27.70 -18.86
N ARG A 238 -16.22 -27.32 -17.87
CA ARG A 238 -14.95 -26.60 -18.11
C ARG A 238 -13.94 -27.45 -18.89
N PHE A 239 -13.84 -28.74 -18.58
CA PHE A 239 -12.96 -29.67 -19.28
C PHE A 239 -13.38 -29.88 -20.74
N VAL A 240 -14.68 -30.08 -20.98
CA VAL A 240 -15.25 -30.20 -22.34
C VAL A 240 -15.06 -28.92 -23.13
N GLY A 241 -15.26 -27.74 -22.51
CA GLY A 241 -15.02 -26.44 -23.17
C GLY A 241 -13.57 -26.25 -23.60
N LEU A 242 -12.60 -26.67 -22.78
CA LEU A 242 -11.17 -26.64 -23.12
C LEU A 242 -10.83 -27.56 -24.29
N ILE A 243 -11.40 -28.76 -24.34
CA ILE A 243 -11.20 -29.70 -25.46
C ILE A 243 -11.76 -29.12 -26.76
N LEU A 244 -12.99 -28.59 -26.73
CA LEU A 244 -13.61 -27.99 -27.91
C LEU A 244 -12.81 -26.79 -28.42
N PHE A 245 -12.26 -25.97 -27.51
CA PHE A 245 -11.39 -24.86 -27.89
C PHE A 245 -10.09 -25.32 -28.55
N MET A 246 -9.44 -26.37 -28.05
CA MET A 246 -8.24 -26.93 -28.68
C MET A 246 -8.53 -27.55 -30.05
N ILE A 247 -9.66 -28.25 -30.20
CA ILE A 247 -10.10 -28.80 -31.49
C ILE A 247 -10.36 -27.67 -32.49
N PHE A 248 -11.05 -26.61 -32.08
CA PHE A 248 -11.31 -25.45 -32.93
C PHE A 248 -10.02 -24.76 -33.37
N ALA A 249 -9.07 -24.54 -32.45
CA ALA A 249 -7.77 -23.94 -32.76
C ALA A 249 -6.93 -24.81 -33.72
N TYR A 250 -6.97 -26.14 -33.56
CA TYR A 250 -6.31 -27.08 -34.46
C TYR A 250 -6.92 -27.06 -35.87
N LEU A 251 -8.26 -27.05 -35.97
CA LEU A 251 -8.97 -26.97 -37.24
C LEU A 251 -8.73 -25.63 -37.96
N LEU A 252 -8.63 -24.52 -37.22
CA LEU A 252 -8.34 -23.20 -37.79
C LEU A 252 -6.92 -23.16 -38.41
N ASN A 253 -5.95 -23.83 -37.78
CA ASN A 253 -4.57 -23.95 -38.28
C ASN A 253 -4.42 -24.89 -39.49
N LEU A 254 -5.45 -25.68 -39.84
CA LEU A 254 -5.46 -26.54 -41.03
C LEU A 254 -6.10 -25.86 -42.24
N ILE A 255 -6.79 -24.74 -42.03
CA ILE A 255 -7.54 -23.99 -43.06
C ILE A 255 -6.79 -22.71 -43.50
N LEU A 256 -5.79 -22.27 -42.71
CA LEU A 256 -4.82 -21.21 -43.02
C LEU A 256 -3.50 -21.81 -43.49
#